data_AF-M6HMK6-F1
#
_entry.id   AF-M6HMK6-F1
#
_cell.length_a   1.000
_cell.length_b   1.000
_cell.length_c   1.000
_cell.angle_alpha   90.00
_cell.angle_beta   90.00
_cell.angle_gamma   90.00
#
_symmetry.space_group_name_H-M   'P 1'
#
loop_
_entity.id
_entity.type
_entity.pdbx_description
1 polymer ?
#
loop_
_entity_poly.entity_id
_entity_poly.type
_entity_poly.pdbx_seq_one_letter_code
_entity_poly.pdbx_strand_id
1 'polypeptide(L)'
;MGKIVSQAWEIEDCKKFKEAGIQVYHPNYEVWDKNLFQKICPGKEAYIGRDNWIRRVVDSAEVFGPSYVIPNFVGGVELSKPYGFSTVAEAIASTGEGLDFFMSKGIMPRFTAWCPEPYTTLGTQAGPPLEYFCELLTVWKATFEKYNLPIPPGYGEPGPGKAVFSVSAFMDVIGYSGRN
;
A
#
# COMPACT_ATOMS: atom_id res chain seq x y z
N MET A 1 -0.86 -17.36 -12.73
CA MET A 1 -1.84 -16.51 -12.03
C MET A 1 -1.73 -15.10 -12.60
N GLY A 2 -2.78 -14.60 -13.27
CA GLY A 2 -2.78 -13.25 -13.83
C GLY A 2 -2.88 -12.18 -12.75
N LYS A 3 -2.13 -11.08 -12.91
CA LYS A 3 -2.13 -9.93 -12.00
C LYS A 3 -2.22 -8.65 -12.81
N ILE A 4 -2.90 -7.64 -12.27
CA ILE A 4 -2.94 -6.31 -12.87
C ILE A 4 -2.54 -5.27 -11.82
N VAL A 5 -1.69 -4.33 -12.24
CA VAL A 5 -1.31 -3.15 -11.46
C VAL A 5 -1.88 -1.94 -12.19
N SER A 6 -2.80 -1.22 -11.55
CA SER A 6 -3.52 -0.14 -12.22
C SER A 6 -4.10 0.86 -11.20
N GLN A 7 -4.85 1.84 -11.69
CA GLN A 7 -5.71 2.69 -10.84
C GLN A 7 -6.86 1.90 -10.20
N ALA A 8 -7.57 2.52 -9.24
CA ALA A 8 -8.82 1.97 -8.72
C ALA A 8 -9.98 2.17 -9.72
N TRP A 9 -10.51 1.06 -10.22
CA TRP A 9 -11.59 1.00 -11.20
C TRP A 9 -12.96 0.79 -10.54
N GLU A 10 -14.04 1.10 -11.25
CA GLU A 10 -15.38 0.73 -10.79
C GLU A 10 -15.58 -0.78 -10.86
N ILE A 11 -16.50 -1.30 -10.04
CA ILE A 11 -16.73 -2.73 -9.89
C ILE A 11 -17.04 -3.46 -11.21
N GLU A 12 -17.71 -2.80 -12.15
CA GLU A 12 -18.03 -3.36 -13.48
C GLU A 12 -16.77 -3.59 -14.34
N ASP A 13 -15.76 -2.73 -14.22
CA ASP A 13 -14.49 -2.94 -14.92
C ASP A 13 -13.65 -4.01 -14.23
N CYS A 14 -13.71 -4.08 -12.89
CA CYS A 14 -13.11 -5.17 -12.12
C CYS A 14 -13.64 -6.54 -12.57
N LYS A 15 -14.95 -6.68 -12.82
CA LYS A 15 -15.57 -7.92 -13.33
C LYS A 15 -15.00 -8.32 -14.69
N LYS A 16 -14.85 -7.38 -15.63
CA LYS A 16 -14.23 -7.63 -16.93
C LYS A 16 -12.79 -8.14 -16.80
N PHE A 17 -12.00 -7.57 -15.89
CA PHE A 17 -10.64 -8.08 -15.63
C PHE A 17 -10.66 -9.50 -15.06
N LYS A 18 -11.57 -9.79 -14.13
CA LYS A 18 -11.72 -11.14 -13.56
C LYS A 18 -12.12 -12.16 -14.62
N GLU A 19 -13.06 -11.82 -15.50
CA GLU A 19 -13.47 -12.63 -16.66
C GLU A 19 -12.32 -12.87 -17.64
N ALA A 20 -11.45 -11.88 -17.84
CA ALA A 20 -10.23 -12.00 -18.65
C ALA A 20 -9.12 -12.84 -17.97
N GLY A 21 -9.38 -13.40 -16.78
CA GLY A 21 -8.46 -14.32 -16.08
C GLY A 21 -7.55 -13.65 -15.03
N ILE A 22 -7.70 -12.36 -14.76
CA ILE A 22 -6.98 -11.68 -13.68
C ILE A 22 -7.43 -12.22 -12.32
N GLN A 23 -6.49 -12.57 -11.46
CA GLN A 23 -6.77 -13.09 -10.12
C GLN A 23 -6.38 -12.12 -9.01
N VAL A 24 -5.27 -11.39 -9.17
CA VAL A 24 -4.79 -10.41 -8.18
C VAL A 24 -4.93 -9.00 -8.73
N TYR A 25 -5.55 -8.13 -7.94
CA TYR A 25 -5.79 -6.75 -8.28
C TYR A 25 -4.95 -5.82 -7.41
N HIS A 26 -4.07 -5.03 -8.02
CA HIS A 26 -3.23 -4.05 -7.32
C HIS A 26 -3.64 -2.62 -7.70
N PRO A 27 -4.60 -2.02 -6.97
CA PRO A 27 -4.94 -0.61 -7.15
C PRO A 27 -3.91 0.29 -6.45
N ASN A 28 -3.21 1.14 -7.19
CA ASN A 28 -2.22 2.04 -6.58
C ASN A 28 -2.91 3.15 -5.79
N TYR A 29 -2.65 3.27 -4.49
CA TYR A 29 -3.30 4.22 -3.59
C TYR A 29 -2.40 5.42 -3.21
N GLU A 30 -1.09 5.20 -3.08
CA GLU A 30 -0.02 6.16 -2.75
C GLU A 30 0.10 6.56 -1.26
N VAL A 31 -0.81 7.37 -0.71
CA VAL A 31 -0.66 7.97 0.63
C VAL A 31 -1.99 8.04 1.39
N TRP A 32 -1.97 7.76 2.70
CA TRP A 32 -3.19 7.73 3.52
C TRP A 32 -3.77 9.10 3.85
N ASP A 33 -2.96 10.01 4.40
CA ASP A 33 -3.45 11.29 4.92
C ASP A 33 -4.20 12.07 3.83
N LYS A 34 -5.36 12.62 4.20
CA LYS A 34 -6.25 13.30 3.25
C LYS A 34 -5.59 14.53 2.63
N ASN A 35 -4.91 15.35 3.43
CA ASN A 35 -4.29 16.57 2.94
C ASN A 35 -3.09 16.23 2.06
N LEU A 36 -2.28 15.25 2.45
CA LEU A 36 -1.15 14.75 1.66
C LEU A 36 -1.63 14.14 0.34
N PHE A 37 -2.72 13.36 0.33
CA PHE A 37 -3.29 12.82 -0.90
C PHE A 37 -3.62 13.93 -1.91
N GLN A 38 -4.23 15.03 -1.46
CA GLN A 38 -4.54 16.17 -2.33
C GLN A 38 -3.28 16.85 -2.89
N LYS A 39 -2.21 16.93 -2.10
CA LYS A 39 -0.96 17.60 -2.51
C LYS A 39 -0.05 16.72 -3.36
N ILE A 40 0.06 15.44 -3.03
CA ILE A 40 0.97 14.48 -3.65
C ILE A 40 0.31 13.82 -4.86
N CYS A 41 -1.02 13.65 -4.84
CA CYS A 41 -1.78 13.00 -5.92
C CYS A 41 -2.84 13.93 -6.52
N PRO A 42 -2.49 15.17 -6.96
CA PRO A 42 -3.48 16.16 -7.38
C PRO A 42 -4.33 15.68 -8.55
N GLY A 43 -3.78 14.87 -9.47
CA GLY A 43 -4.56 14.26 -10.54
C GLY A 43 -5.59 13.25 -10.04
N LYS A 44 -5.21 12.36 -9.12
CA LYS A 44 -6.15 11.37 -8.55
C LYS A 44 -7.28 12.06 -7.80
N GLU A 45 -6.96 13.09 -7.02
CA GLU A 45 -7.96 13.89 -6.33
C GLU A 45 -8.91 14.57 -7.31
N ALA A 46 -8.38 15.22 -8.35
CA ALA A 46 -9.20 15.98 -9.30
C ALA A 46 -10.15 15.10 -10.12
N TYR A 47 -9.74 13.89 -10.50
CA TYR A 47 -10.52 13.04 -11.41
C TYR A 47 -11.39 11.99 -10.72
N ILE A 48 -10.96 11.45 -9.58
CA ILE A 48 -11.67 10.38 -8.86
C ILE A 48 -12.04 10.83 -7.45
N GLY A 49 -11.11 11.49 -6.75
CA GLY A 49 -11.24 11.87 -5.35
C GLY A 49 -10.84 10.75 -4.41
N ARG A 50 -10.18 11.09 -3.29
CA ARG A 50 -9.67 10.12 -2.30
C ARG A 50 -10.74 9.12 -1.83
N ASP A 51 -11.91 9.62 -1.45
CA ASP A 51 -12.95 8.79 -0.83
C ASP A 51 -13.55 7.79 -1.82
N ASN A 52 -13.76 8.20 -3.07
CA ASN A 52 -14.14 7.30 -4.15
C ASN A 52 -13.05 6.29 -4.48
N TRP A 53 -11.77 6.69 -4.40
CA TRP A 53 -10.66 5.77 -4.60
C TRP A 53 -10.69 4.67 -3.54
N ILE A 54 -10.85 5.03 -2.26
CA ILE A 54 -10.98 4.07 -1.15
C ILE A 54 -12.19 3.16 -1.40
N ARG A 55 -13.36 3.72 -1.73
CA ARG A 55 -14.57 2.96 -2.04
C ARG A 55 -14.29 1.91 -3.12
N ARG A 56 -13.71 2.32 -4.25
CA ARG A 56 -13.40 1.40 -5.37
C ARG A 56 -12.44 0.29 -4.98
N VAL A 57 -11.43 0.57 -4.14
CA VAL A 57 -10.55 -0.48 -3.60
C VAL A 57 -11.36 -1.48 -2.78
N VAL A 58 -12.24 -1.00 -1.89
CA VAL A 58 -13.11 -1.85 -1.06
C VAL A 58 -14.08 -2.67 -1.91
N ASP A 59 -14.80 -2.04 -2.84
CA ASP A 59 -15.77 -2.69 -3.74
C ASP A 59 -15.09 -3.78 -4.59
N SER A 60 -13.84 -3.58 -5.02
CA SER A 60 -13.10 -4.58 -5.80
C SER A 60 -12.88 -5.90 -5.04
N ALA A 61 -12.97 -5.90 -3.70
CA ALA A 61 -12.87 -7.11 -2.90
C ALA A 61 -14.04 -8.07 -3.13
N GLU A 62 -15.21 -7.57 -3.53
CA GLU A 62 -16.36 -8.41 -3.89
C GLU A 62 -16.10 -9.24 -5.15
N VAL A 63 -15.23 -8.75 -6.04
CA VAL A 63 -14.92 -9.40 -7.33
C VAL A 63 -13.72 -10.34 -7.22
N PHE A 64 -12.64 -9.88 -6.58
CA PHE A 64 -11.39 -10.64 -6.52
C PHE A 64 -11.27 -11.51 -5.26
N GLY A 65 -12.02 -11.20 -4.22
CA GLY A 65 -11.77 -11.64 -2.85
C GLY A 65 -10.81 -10.67 -2.15
N PRO A 66 -11.03 -10.37 -0.86
CA PRO A 66 -10.29 -9.30 -0.16
C PRO A 66 -8.78 -9.54 -0.12
N SER A 67 -8.33 -10.78 0.14
CA SER A 67 -6.91 -11.12 0.17
C SER A 67 -6.21 -11.05 -1.19
N TYR A 68 -6.97 -10.92 -2.28
CA TYR A 68 -6.47 -10.75 -3.64
C TYR A 68 -6.49 -9.30 -4.12
N VAL A 69 -6.98 -8.38 -3.27
CA VAL A 69 -6.88 -6.93 -3.47
C VAL A 69 -5.71 -6.42 -2.67
N ILE A 70 -4.69 -5.93 -3.36
CA ILE A 70 -3.39 -5.60 -2.77
C ILE A 70 -3.01 -4.16 -3.15
N PRO A 71 -3.62 -3.14 -2.49
CA PRO A 71 -3.39 -1.75 -2.84
C PRO A 71 -1.94 -1.35 -2.57
N ASN A 72 -1.39 -0.50 -3.43
CA ASN A 72 -0.02 -0.01 -3.26
C ASN A 72 0.03 1.33 -2.53
N PHE A 73 0.77 1.38 -1.44
CA PHE A 73 1.22 2.60 -0.79
C PHE A 73 2.65 2.92 -1.23
N VAL A 74 3.01 4.20 -1.23
CA VAL A 74 4.38 4.65 -1.51
C VAL A 74 5.02 4.99 -0.18
N GLY A 75 5.68 3.99 0.40
CA GLY A 75 6.28 4.08 1.72
C GLY A 75 7.30 5.21 1.78
N GLY A 76 7.03 6.18 2.64
CA GLY A 76 7.91 7.29 3.00
C GLY A 76 7.65 8.55 2.20
N VAL A 77 6.74 8.53 1.21
CA VAL A 77 6.31 9.75 0.52
C VAL A 77 5.61 10.71 1.49
N GLU A 78 5.10 10.22 2.62
CA GLU A 78 4.44 11.05 3.63
C GLU A 78 5.43 11.97 4.36
N LEU A 79 6.74 11.75 4.21
CA LEU A 79 7.81 12.61 4.72
C LEU A 79 8.26 13.67 3.69
N SER A 80 7.74 13.62 2.46
CA SER A 80 8.18 14.48 1.36
C SER A 80 7.91 15.96 1.64
N LYS A 81 8.94 16.79 1.56
CA LYS A 81 8.83 18.26 1.65
C LYS A 81 8.33 18.84 0.33
N PRO A 82 7.51 19.92 0.38
CA PRO A 82 7.21 20.73 1.57
C PRO A 82 5.97 20.29 2.38
N TYR A 83 5.27 19.23 1.99
CA TYR A 83 3.92 18.93 2.52
C TYR A 83 3.89 17.93 3.67
N GLY A 84 4.82 16.98 3.64
CA GLY A 84 4.85 15.80 4.50
C GLY A 84 5.11 16.09 5.97
N PHE A 85 4.86 15.07 6.78
CA PHE A 85 5.07 15.07 8.22
C PHE A 85 6.49 15.44 8.62
N SER A 86 6.66 15.90 9.85
CA SER A 86 7.96 16.34 10.36
C SER A 86 8.75 15.18 10.96
N THR A 87 8.06 14.13 11.40
CA THR A 87 8.67 12.99 12.08
C THR A 87 8.24 11.65 11.46
N VAL A 88 9.09 10.64 11.62
CA VAL A 88 8.78 9.25 11.25
C VAL A 88 7.53 8.77 12.00
N ALA A 89 7.41 9.06 13.29
CA ALA A 89 6.28 8.63 14.11
C ALA A 89 4.92 9.14 13.57
N GLU A 90 4.83 10.41 13.17
CA GLU A 90 3.62 10.97 12.57
C GLU A 90 3.27 10.29 11.23
N ALA A 91 4.27 10.08 10.37
CA ALA A 91 4.09 9.41 9.09
C ALA A 91 3.57 7.98 9.30
N ILE A 92 4.20 7.22 10.20
CA ILE A 92 3.82 5.84 10.52
C ILE A 92 2.43 5.77 11.17
N ALA A 93 2.07 6.72 12.04
CA ALA A 93 0.73 6.78 12.62
C ALA A 93 -0.34 6.94 11.54
N SER A 94 -0.13 7.87 10.59
CA SER A 94 -1.02 8.05 9.44
C SER A 94 -1.09 6.78 8.58
N THR A 95 0.03 6.22 8.16
CA THR A 95 0.02 4.99 7.34
C THR A 95 -0.67 3.84 8.08
N GLY A 96 -0.43 3.72 9.39
CA GLY A 96 -1.02 2.71 10.27
C GLY A 96 -2.55 2.75 10.31
N GLU A 97 -3.17 3.93 10.31
CA GLU A 97 -4.63 4.06 10.18
C GLU A 97 -5.15 3.45 8.86
N GLY A 98 -4.43 3.70 7.76
CA GLY A 98 -4.76 3.13 6.46
C GLY A 98 -4.61 1.61 6.42
N LEU A 99 -3.55 1.09 7.05
CA LEU A 99 -3.36 -0.36 7.21
C LEU A 99 -4.50 -0.96 8.01
N ASP A 100 -4.84 -0.40 9.16
CA ASP A 100 -5.94 -0.88 10.00
C ASP A 100 -7.27 -0.87 9.25
N PHE A 101 -7.56 0.20 8.50
CA PHE A 101 -8.78 0.31 7.70
C PHE A 101 -8.90 -0.75 6.61
N PHE A 102 -7.84 -1.00 5.84
CA PHE A 102 -7.88 -1.98 4.75
C PHE A 102 -7.79 -3.42 5.27
N MET A 103 -6.88 -3.68 6.20
CA MET A 103 -6.65 -5.01 6.76
C MET A 103 -7.82 -5.52 7.60
N SER A 104 -8.55 -4.64 8.30
CA SER A 104 -9.82 -5.02 8.96
C SER A 104 -10.88 -5.57 8.01
N LYS A 105 -10.72 -5.34 6.69
CA LYS A 105 -11.59 -5.85 5.62
C LYS A 105 -10.94 -7.00 4.84
N GLY A 106 -9.81 -7.51 5.31
CA GLY A 106 -9.03 -8.56 4.65
C GLY A 106 -8.25 -8.10 3.41
N ILE A 107 -8.20 -6.80 3.11
CA ILE A 107 -7.46 -6.21 1.99
C ILE A 107 -6.00 -6.04 2.39
N MET A 108 -5.06 -6.36 1.49
CA MET A 108 -3.62 -6.51 1.83
C MET A 108 -2.77 -5.37 1.26
N PRO A 109 -2.64 -4.21 1.90
CA PRO A 109 -1.73 -3.17 1.46
C PRO A 109 -0.29 -3.68 1.31
N ARG A 110 0.36 -3.25 0.23
CA ARG A 110 1.79 -3.39 -0.01
C ARG A 110 2.45 -2.03 -0.12
N PHE A 111 3.78 -2.03 -0.15
CA PHE A 111 4.55 -0.79 -0.26
C PHE A 111 5.54 -0.85 -1.41
N THR A 112 5.63 0.26 -2.14
CA THR A 112 6.80 0.62 -2.92
C THR A 112 7.61 1.61 -2.11
N ALA A 113 8.91 1.39 -1.94
CA ALA A 113 9.78 2.36 -1.28
C ALA A 113 9.87 3.65 -2.12
N TRP A 114 9.60 4.80 -1.52
CA TRP A 114 9.72 6.08 -2.20
C TRP A 114 11.20 6.40 -2.48
N CYS A 115 11.51 6.66 -3.74
CA CYS A 115 12.79 7.19 -4.18
C CYS A 115 12.54 8.60 -4.76
N PRO A 116 13.11 9.67 -4.21
CA PRO A 116 13.06 10.99 -4.82
C PRO A 116 13.73 10.97 -6.20
N GLU A 117 12.91 10.95 -7.25
CA GLU A 117 13.39 10.85 -8.63
C GLU A 117 13.92 12.21 -9.12
N PRO A 118 15.15 12.26 -9.69
CA PRO A 118 15.69 13.48 -10.27
C PRO A 118 14.74 14.12 -11.27
N TYR A 119 14.74 15.46 -11.33
CA TYR A 119 13.89 16.27 -12.23
C TYR A 119 12.38 16.25 -11.94
N THR A 120 11.95 15.63 -10.84
CA THR A 120 10.56 15.74 -10.35
C THR A 120 10.41 16.84 -9.30
N THR A 121 9.18 17.32 -9.07
CA THR A 121 8.87 18.36 -8.07
C THR A 121 9.35 18.00 -6.66
N LEU A 122 9.38 16.71 -6.32
CA LEU A 122 9.80 16.21 -5.02
C LEU A 122 11.22 15.61 -5.04
N GLY A 123 11.97 15.74 -6.15
CA GLY A 123 13.20 14.99 -6.40
C GLY A 123 14.48 15.50 -5.74
N THR A 124 14.50 16.73 -5.24
CA THR A 124 15.74 17.40 -4.76
C THR A 124 16.01 17.21 -3.26
N GLN A 125 15.36 16.25 -2.63
CA GLN A 125 15.42 16.01 -1.19
C GLN A 125 15.91 14.61 -0.87
N ALA A 126 16.32 14.40 0.39
CA ALA A 126 16.67 13.08 0.88
C ALA A 126 15.46 12.15 0.86
N GLY A 127 15.71 10.88 0.55
CA GLY A 127 14.71 9.83 0.71
C GLY A 127 14.41 9.53 2.18
N PRO A 128 13.40 8.68 2.44
CA PRO A 128 13.04 8.28 3.80
C PRO A 128 14.22 7.58 4.51
N PRO A 129 14.41 7.81 5.82
CA PRO A 129 15.45 7.12 6.59
C PRO A 129 15.12 5.63 6.74
N LEU A 130 16.14 4.79 6.99
CA LEU A 130 15.96 3.35 7.24
C LEU A 130 14.96 3.08 8.37
N GLU A 131 15.02 3.88 9.44
CA GLU A 131 14.11 3.80 10.60
C GLU A 131 12.64 3.79 10.16
N TYR A 132 12.25 4.63 9.20
CA TYR A 132 10.89 4.66 8.68
C TYR A 132 10.45 3.29 8.14
N PHE A 133 11.29 2.63 7.35
CA PHE A 133 10.93 1.33 6.77
C PHE A 133 10.88 0.22 7.82
N CYS A 134 11.73 0.27 8.85
CA CYS A 134 11.66 -0.65 9.97
C CYS A 134 10.35 -0.50 10.75
N GLU A 135 9.96 0.74 11.06
CA GLU A 135 8.70 1.03 11.76
C GLU A 135 7.48 0.68 10.91
N LEU A 136 7.51 0.97 9.60
CA LEU A 136 6.45 0.61 8.66
C LEU A 136 6.20 -0.90 8.63
N LEU A 137 7.27 -1.70 8.53
CA LEU A 137 7.16 -3.15 8.54
C LEU A 137 6.72 -3.69 9.91
N THR A 138 7.09 -3.03 11.00
CA THR A 138 6.64 -3.37 12.36
C THR A 138 5.12 -3.17 12.49
N VAL A 139 4.60 -2.00 12.10
CA VAL A 139 3.16 -1.72 12.13
C VAL A 139 2.39 -2.61 11.16
N TRP A 140 2.94 -2.88 9.97
CA TRP A 140 2.33 -3.80 9.01
C TRP A 140 2.21 -5.21 9.59
N LYS A 141 3.29 -5.75 10.19
CA LYS A 141 3.28 -7.07 10.85
C LYS A 141 2.23 -7.11 11.95
N ALA A 142 2.25 -6.14 12.86
CA ALA A 142 1.32 -6.08 13.98
C ALA A 142 -0.15 -6.03 13.50
N THR A 143 -0.44 -5.28 12.44
CA THR A 143 -1.79 -5.18 11.88
C THR A 143 -2.21 -6.46 11.15
N PHE A 144 -1.28 -7.06 10.40
CA PHE A 144 -1.47 -8.34 9.73
C PHE A 144 -1.82 -9.47 10.72
N GLU A 145 -1.08 -9.54 11.83
CA GLU A 145 -1.29 -10.50 12.91
C GLU A 145 -2.59 -10.20 13.68
N LYS A 146 -2.88 -8.92 13.98
CA LYS A 146 -4.12 -8.48 14.64
C LYS A 146 -5.37 -9.00 13.95
N TYR A 147 -5.39 -9.00 12.62
CA TYR A 147 -6.53 -9.43 11.82
C TYR A 147 -6.43 -10.88 11.31
N ASN A 148 -5.40 -11.64 11.73
CA ASN A 148 -5.16 -13.04 11.35
C ASN A 148 -5.30 -13.29 9.83
N LEU A 149 -4.61 -12.46 9.05
CA LEU A 149 -4.75 -12.43 7.61
C LEU A 149 -3.96 -13.56 6.94
N PRO A 150 -4.43 -14.09 5.79
CA PRO A 150 -3.71 -15.10 5.06
C PRO A 150 -2.49 -14.52 4.36
N ILE A 151 -1.52 -15.36 4.01
CA ILE A 151 -0.34 -14.96 3.23
C ILE A 151 -0.80 -14.34 1.90
N PRO A 152 -0.37 -13.10 1.57
CA PRO A 152 -0.77 -12.44 0.33
C PRO A 152 -0.33 -13.23 -0.91
N PRO A 153 -1.25 -13.52 -1.86
CA PRO A 153 -0.94 -14.32 -3.02
C PRO A 153 0.00 -13.59 -3.99
N GLY A 154 0.80 -14.37 -4.71
CA GLY A 154 1.62 -13.85 -5.80
C GLY A 154 2.99 -13.28 -5.40
N TYR A 155 3.38 -13.36 -4.13
CA TYR A 155 4.68 -12.85 -3.67
C TYR A 155 5.70 -13.94 -3.30
N GLY A 156 5.38 -15.21 -3.57
CA GLY A 156 6.23 -16.34 -3.20
C GLY A 156 6.03 -16.76 -1.74
N GLU A 157 6.97 -17.55 -1.23
CA GLU A 157 6.96 -18.02 0.16
C GLU A 157 7.25 -16.85 1.12
N PRO A 158 6.55 -16.76 2.27
CA PRO A 158 6.86 -15.77 3.29
C PRO A 158 8.09 -16.17 4.12
N GLY A 159 8.58 -15.22 4.91
CA GLY A 159 9.58 -15.43 5.95
C GLY A 159 10.89 -14.69 5.69
N PRO A 160 11.78 -14.61 6.69
CA PRO A 160 12.97 -13.75 6.63
C PRO A 160 13.87 -14.06 5.42
N GLY A 161 14.16 -13.03 4.62
CA GLY A 161 15.02 -13.12 3.43
C GLY A 161 14.37 -13.80 2.23
N LYS A 162 13.03 -13.84 2.18
CA LYS A 162 12.25 -14.41 1.08
C LYS A 162 11.62 -13.35 0.18
N ALA A 163 11.69 -12.07 0.53
CA ALA A 163 11.29 -10.98 -0.34
C ALA A 163 12.05 -11.07 -1.67
N VAL A 164 11.31 -11.15 -2.77
CA VAL A 164 11.83 -11.36 -4.13
C VAL A 164 11.89 -10.09 -4.97
N PHE A 165 11.21 -9.00 -4.58
CA PHE A 165 11.15 -7.74 -5.32
C PHE A 165 11.18 -6.53 -4.38
N SER A 166 11.49 -5.35 -4.92
CA SER A 166 11.53 -4.07 -4.18
C SER A 166 10.22 -3.70 -3.47
N VAL A 167 9.12 -4.36 -3.83
CA VAL A 167 7.78 -4.11 -3.29
C VAL A 167 7.26 -5.23 -2.38
N SER A 168 8.10 -6.22 -2.04
CA SER A 168 7.69 -7.42 -1.29
C SER A 168 8.31 -7.54 0.09
N ALA A 169 8.90 -6.47 0.65
CA ALA A 169 9.55 -6.50 1.96
C ALA A 169 8.61 -6.93 3.10
N PHE A 170 7.31 -6.67 2.97
CA PHE A 170 6.29 -7.13 3.92
C PHE A 170 6.19 -8.67 4.02
N MET A 171 6.67 -9.42 3.01
CA MET A 171 6.73 -10.88 3.09
C MET A 171 7.78 -11.39 4.06
N ASP A 172 8.84 -10.61 4.31
CA ASP A 172 9.94 -11.01 5.20
C ASP A 172 9.55 -11.02 6.67
N VAL A 173 8.52 -10.25 7.05
CA VAL A 173 8.06 -10.14 8.44
C VAL A 173 6.97 -11.15 8.80
N ILE A 174 6.39 -11.85 7.82
CA ILE A 174 5.39 -12.90 8.08
C ILE A 174 6.10 -14.11 8.71
N GLY A 175 5.66 -14.48 9.91
CA GLY A 175 6.26 -15.59 10.67
C GLY A 175 7.61 -15.25 11.32
N TYR A 176 8.06 -14.00 11.23
CA TYR A 176 9.24 -13.54 11.96
C TYR A 176 8.91 -13.37 13.44
N SER A 177 9.68 -14.01 14.32
CA SER A 177 9.47 -14.00 15.78
C SER A 177 10.25 -12.90 16.52
N GLY A 178 11.03 -12.06 15.82
CA GLY A 178 11.73 -10.93 16.43
C GLY A 178 10.81 -9.74 16.72
N ARG A 179 11.40 -8.58 17.08
CA ARG A 179 10.76 -7.38 17.65
C ARG A 179 9.23 -7.30 17.46
N ASN A 180 8.52 -7.49 18.58
CA ASN A 180 7.10 -7.16 18.76
C ASN A 180 6.98 -5.79 19.41
#